data_AF-A0A428KE40-F1
#
_entry.id   AF-A0A428KE40-F1
#
_cell.length_a   1.000
_cell.length_b   1.000
_cell.length_c   1.000
_cell.angle_alpha   90.00
_cell.angle_beta   90.00
_cell.angle_gamma   90.00
#
_symmetry.space_group_name_H-M   'P 1'
#
loop_
_entity.id
_entity.type
_entity.pdbx_description
1 polymer ?
#
loop_
_entity_poly.entity_id
_entity_poly.type
_entity_poly.pdbx_seq_one_letter_code
_entity_poly.pdbx_strand_id
1 'polypeptide(L)'
;MIPGLGLLLALVSRRQRNQAAENQLRRELLAHQRRELLHAQIPDLATARHAFGIHFDSLHQLLVHHDPAGLGPDAAASPLYPELARTLLYQLPKAATPEQRLGLLQQEIYLWFGRDVRPLEPDHALTQAFEAWQQSEYGQANQVAWS
;
A
#
# COMPACT_ATOMS: atom_id res chain seq x y z
N MET A 1 -23.40 -7.99 -46.08
CA MET A 1 -22.63 -7.29 -45.01
C MET A 1 -23.63 -6.62 -44.09
N ILE A 2 -23.70 -7.01 -42.82
CA ILE A 2 -24.74 -6.54 -41.89
C ILE A 2 -24.22 -5.26 -41.20
N PRO A 3 -24.80 -4.07 -41.44
CA PRO A 3 -24.30 -2.79 -40.89
C PRO A 3 -24.61 -2.59 -39.38
N GLY A 4 -25.23 -3.56 -38.70
CA GLY A 4 -25.66 -3.45 -37.30
C GLY A 4 -24.65 -3.89 -36.24
N LEU A 5 -23.62 -4.66 -36.59
CA LEU A 5 -22.67 -5.24 -35.62
C LEU A 5 -21.73 -4.18 -35.01
N GLY A 6 -21.32 -3.17 -35.79
CA GLY A 6 -20.44 -2.10 -35.30
C GLY A 6 -21.09 -1.21 -34.24
N LEU A 7 -22.41 -0.99 -34.32
CA LEU A 7 -23.14 -0.13 -33.39
C LEU A 7 -23.37 -0.81 -32.03
N LEU A 8 -23.64 -2.12 -32.04
CA LEU A 8 -23.76 -2.93 -30.83
C LEU A 8 -22.42 -3.07 -30.10
N LEU A 9 -21.32 -3.30 -30.84
CA LEU A 9 -19.96 -3.31 -30.26
C LEU A 9 -19.60 -1.96 -29.63
N ALA A 10 -19.96 -0.84 -30.26
CA ALA A 10 -19.71 0.50 -29.74
C ALA A 10 -20.50 0.78 -28.44
N LEU A 11 -21.76 0.35 -28.36
CA LEU A 11 -22.61 0.48 -27.17
C LEU A 11 -22.14 -0.41 -26.01
N VAL A 12 -21.76 -1.66 -26.29
CA VAL A 12 -21.19 -2.57 -25.28
C VAL A 12 -19.87 -2.03 -24.76
N SER A 13 -18.99 -1.55 -25.64
CA SER A 13 -17.71 -0.93 -25.26
C SER A 13 -17.89 0.36 -24.46
N ARG A 14 -18.95 1.14 -24.70
CA ARG A 14 -19.26 2.35 -23.92
C ARG A 14 -19.84 2.00 -22.54
N ARG A 15 -20.73 1.01 -22.46
CA ARG A 15 -21.28 0.52 -21.20
C ARG A 15 -20.21 -0.13 -20.32
N GLN A 16 -19.31 -0.92 -20.91
CA GLN A 16 -18.18 -1.53 -20.20
C GLN A 16 -17.19 -0.48 -19.71
N ARG A 17 -16.87 0.56 -20.51
CA ARG A 17 -16.04 1.68 -20.06
C ARG A 17 -16.68 2.46 -18.91
N ASN A 18 -17.99 2.70 -18.97
CA ASN A 18 -18.70 3.36 -17.87
C ASN A 18 -18.73 2.50 -16.59
N GLN A 19 -18.95 1.18 -16.71
CA GLN A 19 -18.88 0.26 -15.57
C GLN A 19 -17.47 0.14 -15.00
N ALA A 20 -16.44 0.15 -15.85
CA ALA A 20 -15.05 0.14 -15.41
C ALA A 20 -14.73 1.43 -14.65
N ALA A 21 -15.14 2.60 -15.16
CA ALA A 21 -14.98 3.89 -14.50
C ALA A 21 -15.75 3.97 -13.17
N GLU A 22 -16.99 3.47 -13.12
CA GLU A 22 -17.79 3.44 -11.89
C GLU A 22 -17.18 2.51 -10.83
N ASN A 23 -16.69 1.33 -11.26
CA ASN A 23 -15.99 0.41 -10.37
C ASN A 23 -14.65 0.98 -9.90
N GLN A 24 -13.97 1.76 -10.72
CA GLN A 24 -12.75 2.46 -10.33
C GLN A 24 -13.06 3.53 -9.28
N LEU A 25 -14.03 4.41 -9.56
CA LEU A 25 -14.46 5.47 -8.64
C LEU A 25 -14.91 4.90 -7.29
N ARG A 26 -15.72 3.83 -7.30
CA ARG A 26 -16.17 3.16 -6.06
C ARG A 26 -14.98 2.68 -5.23
N ARG A 27 -13.93 2.16 -5.86
CA ARG A 27 -12.77 1.64 -5.15
C ARG A 27 -11.85 2.75 -4.66
N GLU A 28 -11.69 3.82 -5.42
CA GLU A 28 -10.99 5.03 -4.98
C GLU A 28 -11.70 5.67 -3.78
N LEU A 29 -13.04 5.72 -3.79
CA LEU A 29 -13.83 6.17 -2.64
C LEU A 29 -13.65 5.28 -1.41
N LEU A 30 -13.65 3.96 -1.59
CA LEU A 30 -13.39 3.02 -0.49
C LEU A 30 -11.95 3.15 0.04
N ALA A 31 -10.98 3.37 -0.85
CA ALA A 31 -9.60 3.65 -0.46
C ALA A 31 -9.51 4.96 0.33
N HIS A 32 -10.14 6.03 -0.15
CA HIS A 32 -10.21 7.30 0.55
C HIS A 32 -10.86 7.17 1.94
N GLN A 33 -12.01 6.51 2.04
CA GLN A 33 -12.68 6.25 3.32
C GLN A 33 -11.79 5.45 4.28
N ARG A 34 -11.06 4.44 3.77
CA ARG A 34 -10.13 3.68 4.61
C ARG A 34 -8.95 4.54 5.08
N ARG A 35 -8.41 5.42 4.24
CA ARG A 35 -7.37 6.38 4.67
C ARG A 35 -7.88 7.31 5.76
N GLU A 36 -9.06 7.89 5.61
CA GLU A 36 -9.72 8.72 6.64
C GLU A 36 -9.86 7.96 7.97
N LEU A 37 -10.33 6.70 7.90
CA LEU A 37 -10.44 5.84 9.07
C LEU A 37 -9.09 5.52 9.72
N LEU A 38 -8.04 5.34 8.92
CA LEU A 38 -6.68 5.15 9.43
C LEU A 38 -6.18 6.41 10.13
N HIS A 39 -6.37 7.59 9.54
CA HIS A 39 -6.00 8.86 10.16
C HIS A 39 -6.70 9.08 11.52
N ALA A 40 -7.92 8.57 11.68
CA ALA A 40 -8.62 8.64 12.96
C ALA A 40 -8.16 7.60 13.99
N GLN A 41 -7.63 6.45 13.54
CA GLN A 41 -7.29 5.32 14.41
C GLN A 41 -5.81 5.23 14.79
N ILE A 42 -4.93 5.80 13.98
CA ILE A 42 -3.48 5.76 14.22
C ILE A 42 -2.97 7.18 14.52
N PRO A 43 -2.06 7.35 15.48
CA PRO A 43 -1.44 8.63 15.79
C PRO A 43 -0.86 9.31 14.56
N ASP A 44 -0.79 10.64 14.57
CA ASP A 44 -0.24 11.43 13.48
C ASP A 44 1.23 11.07 13.15
N LEU A 45 1.72 11.55 12.02
CA LEU A 45 3.04 11.23 11.51
C LEU A 45 4.18 11.61 12.47
N ALA A 46 4.10 12.76 13.12
CA ALA A 46 5.15 13.20 14.05
C ALA A 46 5.17 12.30 15.28
N THR A 47 3.99 11.96 15.81
CA THR A 47 3.85 11.04 16.93
C THR A 47 4.34 9.64 16.58
N ALA A 48 3.99 9.11 15.40
CA ALA A 48 4.46 7.82 14.94
C ALA A 48 5.98 7.78 14.75
N ARG A 49 6.55 8.83 14.13
CA ARG A 49 8.00 8.94 13.96
C ARG A 49 8.73 9.02 15.30
N HIS A 50 8.17 9.73 16.27
CA HIS A 50 8.73 9.78 17.62
C HIS A 50 8.65 8.42 18.33
N ALA A 51 7.52 7.71 18.20
CA ALA A 51 7.30 6.42 18.86
C ALA A 51 8.15 5.28 18.31
N PHE A 52 8.32 5.21 16.98
CA PHE A 52 9.06 4.12 16.33
C PHE A 52 10.50 4.48 15.99
N GLY A 53 10.87 5.76 16.02
CA GLY A 53 12.24 6.24 15.87
C GLY A 53 12.95 5.65 14.66
N ILE A 54 14.05 4.93 14.90
CA ILE A 54 14.88 4.34 13.85
C ILE A 54 14.11 3.34 12.98
N HIS A 55 13.13 2.62 13.53
CA HIS A 55 12.30 1.68 12.77
C HIS A 55 11.41 2.38 11.76
N PHE A 56 10.96 3.60 12.08
CA PHE A 56 10.24 4.44 11.14
C PHE A 56 11.13 4.87 9.99
N ASP A 57 12.31 5.43 10.32
CA ASP A 57 13.23 5.94 9.31
C ASP A 57 13.76 4.82 8.41
N SER A 58 14.07 3.63 8.96
CA SER A 58 14.56 2.48 8.19
C SER A 58 13.49 1.88 7.28
N LEU A 59 12.24 1.71 7.76
CA LEU A 59 11.14 1.27 6.92
C LEU A 59 10.83 2.28 5.81
N HIS A 60 10.82 3.57 6.15
CA HIS A 60 10.57 4.64 5.18
C HIS A 60 11.63 4.62 4.06
N GLN A 61 12.92 4.51 4.41
CA GLN A 61 14.01 4.41 3.43
C GLN A 61 13.87 3.17 2.55
N LEU A 62 13.52 2.02 3.13
CA LEU A 62 13.28 0.78 2.39
C LEU A 62 12.17 0.95 1.36
N LEU A 63 11.04 1.57 1.74
CA LEU A 63 9.92 1.81 0.84
C LEU A 63 10.28 2.79 -0.30
N VAL A 64 11.01 3.87 0.01
CA VAL A 64 11.48 4.83 -1.01
C VAL A 64 12.49 4.18 -1.96
N HIS A 65 13.40 3.35 -1.44
CA HIS A 65 14.43 2.69 -2.23
C HIS A 65 13.83 1.71 -3.24
N HIS A 66 12.85 0.92 -2.81
CA HIS A 66 12.18 -0.06 -3.67
C HIS A 66 11.05 0.54 -4.51
N ASP A 67 10.62 1.76 -4.20
CA ASP A 67 9.66 2.54 -4.95
C ASP A 67 8.49 1.71 -5.52
N PRO A 68 7.67 1.06 -4.67
CA PRO A 68 6.58 0.21 -5.12
C PRO A 68 5.60 0.93 -6.05
N ALA A 69 5.51 2.25 -5.97
CA ALA A 69 4.66 3.08 -6.79
C ALA A 69 5.26 3.49 -8.15
N GLY A 70 6.54 3.22 -8.39
CA GLY A 70 7.21 3.57 -9.64
C GLY A 70 7.33 5.09 -9.86
N LEU A 71 7.45 5.89 -8.79
CA LEU A 71 7.62 7.34 -8.83
C LEU A 71 9.04 7.77 -9.23
N GLY A 72 10.01 6.84 -9.22
CA GLY A 72 11.39 7.06 -9.62
C GLY A 72 12.09 8.10 -8.73
N PRO A 73 12.74 9.12 -9.32
CA PRO A 73 13.49 10.11 -8.54
C PRO A 73 12.61 10.95 -7.60
N ASP A 74 11.30 11.03 -7.87
CA ASP A 74 10.36 11.79 -7.05
C ASP A 74 9.90 11.00 -5.82
N ALA A 75 10.27 9.72 -5.70
CA ALA A 75 9.86 8.86 -4.59
C ALA A 75 10.25 9.45 -3.23
N ALA A 76 11.48 9.97 -3.09
CA ALA A 76 11.97 10.54 -1.83
C ALA A 76 11.24 11.82 -1.40
N ALA A 77 10.64 12.55 -2.33
CA ALA A 77 9.87 13.77 -2.06
C ALA A 77 8.38 13.50 -1.83
N SER A 78 7.91 12.28 -2.09
CA SER A 78 6.50 11.95 -2.01
C SER A 78 6.02 11.87 -0.55
N PRO A 79 4.94 12.59 -0.18
CA PRO A 79 4.38 12.53 1.17
C PRO A 79 3.66 11.20 1.46
N LEU A 80 3.48 10.34 0.45
CA LEU A 80 2.78 9.06 0.58
C LEU A 80 3.63 7.98 1.23
N TYR A 81 4.96 8.01 1.07
CA TYR A 81 5.85 7.02 1.68
C TYR A 81 5.91 7.10 3.20
N PRO A 82 6.03 8.30 3.81
CA PRO A 82 5.91 8.44 5.27
C PRO A 82 4.57 7.94 5.81
N GLU A 83 3.48 8.19 5.09
CA GLU A 83 2.13 7.73 5.48
C GLU A 83 1.97 6.21 5.36
N LEU A 84 2.53 5.60 4.31
CA LEU A 84 2.60 4.15 4.18
C LEU A 84 3.42 3.53 5.31
N ALA A 85 4.62 4.06 5.60
CA ALA A 85 5.47 3.57 6.69
C ALA A 85 4.74 3.64 8.04
N ARG A 86 4.10 4.78 8.34
CA ARG A 86 3.26 4.97 9.53
C ARG A 86 2.18 3.89 9.62
N THR A 87 1.44 3.69 8.54
CA THR A 87 0.34 2.73 8.51
C THR A 87 0.81 1.31 8.74
N LEU A 88 1.90 0.91 8.07
CA LEU A 88 2.48 -0.42 8.21
C LEU A 88 2.90 -0.70 9.65
N LEU A 89 3.62 0.22 10.31
CA LEU A 89 4.08 0.00 11.69
C LEU A 89 2.94 -0.28 12.68
N TYR A 90 1.78 0.36 12.50
CA TYR A 90 0.60 0.12 13.36
C TYR A 90 -0.23 -1.10 12.96
N GLN A 91 -0.15 -1.55 11.72
CA GLN A 91 -0.99 -2.64 11.20
C GLN A 91 -0.26 -3.99 11.21
N LEU A 92 1.07 -4.01 11.05
CA LEU A 92 1.87 -5.23 11.01
C LEU A 92 1.77 -6.11 12.27
N PRO A 93 1.73 -5.57 13.50
CA PRO A 93 1.55 -6.40 14.70
C PRO A 93 0.22 -7.18 14.71
N LYS A 94 -0.78 -6.74 13.94
CA LYS A 94 -2.09 -7.40 13.85
C LYS A 94 -2.08 -8.62 12.93
N ALA A 95 -1.04 -8.80 12.12
CA ALA A 95 -0.87 -9.93 11.23
C ALA A 95 -0.06 -11.05 11.91
N ALA A 96 -0.69 -12.21 12.06
CA ALA A 96 -0.15 -13.34 12.82
C ALA A 96 0.89 -14.14 12.03
N THR A 97 0.75 -14.23 10.71
CA THR A 97 1.64 -15.02 9.85
C THR A 97 2.42 -14.15 8.86
N PRO A 98 3.57 -14.62 8.35
CA PRO A 98 4.32 -13.94 7.29
C PRO A 98 3.46 -13.63 6.06
N GLU A 99 2.62 -14.57 5.63
CA GLU A 99 1.74 -14.40 4.46
C GLU A 99 0.71 -13.30 4.68
N GLN A 100 0.17 -13.21 5.91
CA GLN A 100 -0.74 -12.12 6.27
C GLN A 100 -0.04 -10.76 6.26
N ARG A 101 1.23 -10.70 6.70
CA ARG A 101 2.03 -9.46 6.67
C ARG A 101 2.35 -9.02 5.25
N LEU A 102 2.65 -9.96 4.35
CA LEU A 102 2.86 -9.67 2.93
C LEU A 102 1.56 -9.23 2.25
N GLY A 103 0.45 -9.90 2.53
CA GLY A 103 -0.87 -9.48 2.05
C GLY A 103 -1.25 -8.08 2.54
N LEU A 104 -0.90 -7.76 3.78
CA LEU A 104 -1.08 -6.43 4.36
C LEU A 104 -0.18 -5.40 3.69
N LEU A 105 1.09 -5.70 3.47
CA LEU A 105 2.03 -4.84 2.73
C LEU A 105 1.47 -4.47 1.35
N GLN A 106 1.05 -5.48 0.58
CA GLN A 106 0.43 -5.28 -0.73
C GLN A 106 -0.86 -4.44 -0.63
N GLN A 107 -1.71 -4.73 0.36
CA GLN A 107 -2.97 -4.03 0.56
C GLN A 107 -2.74 -2.55 0.89
N GLU A 108 -1.80 -2.24 1.76
CA GLU A 108 -1.51 -0.86 2.16
C GLU A 108 -0.81 -0.10 1.03
N ILE A 109 0.10 -0.73 0.29
CA ILE A 109 0.67 -0.13 -0.93
C ILE A 109 -0.45 0.22 -1.94
N TYR A 110 -1.36 -0.72 -2.19
CA TYR A 110 -2.52 -0.47 -3.03
C TYR A 110 -3.40 0.67 -2.49
N LEU A 111 -3.59 0.70 -1.17
CA LEU A 111 -4.38 1.73 -0.51
C LEU A 111 -3.79 3.12 -0.74
N TRP A 112 -2.47 3.29 -0.65
CA TRP A 112 -1.82 4.59 -0.72
C TRP A 112 -1.52 5.05 -2.15
N PHE A 113 -1.16 4.13 -3.05
CA PHE A 113 -0.68 4.45 -4.39
C PHE A 113 -1.61 4.01 -5.54
N GLY A 114 -2.67 3.25 -5.25
CA GLY A 114 -3.64 2.82 -6.26
C GLY A 114 -3.25 1.56 -7.01
N ARG A 115 -4.02 1.21 -8.06
CA ARG A 115 -4.01 -0.13 -8.70
C ARG A 115 -2.85 -0.39 -9.63
N ASP A 116 -2.20 0.67 -10.09
CA ASP A 116 -1.14 0.58 -11.09
C ASP A 116 0.19 0.16 -10.46
N VAL A 117 0.21 -0.02 -9.13
CA VAL A 117 1.32 -0.64 -8.41
C VAL A 117 1.44 -2.11 -8.80
N ARG A 118 2.65 -2.49 -9.21
CA ARG A 118 2.99 -3.86 -9.54
C ARG A 118 2.71 -4.80 -8.34
N PRO A 119 2.07 -5.95 -8.53
CA PRO A 119 1.89 -6.92 -7.45
C PRO A 119 3.25 -7.37 -6.91
N LEU A 120 3.34 -7.45 -5.58
CA LEU A 120 4.50 -7.98 -4.88
C LEU A 120 4.41 -9.50 -4.87
N GLU A 121 5.21 -10.12 -5.73
CA GLU A 121 5.46 -11.55 -5.66
C GLU A 121 6.34 -11.88 -4.44
N PRO A 122 6.32 -13.11 -3.92
CA PRO A 122 7.16 -13.52 -2.78
C PRO A 122 8.67 -13.30 -3.02
N ASP A 123 9.08 -13.44 -4.27
CA ASP A 123 10.43 -13.26 -4.78
C ASP A 123 10.74 -11.80 -5.19
N HIS A 124 9.79 -10.88 -5.00
CA HIS A 124 10.00 -9.46 -5.24
C HIS A 124 11.02 -8.90 -4.23
N ALA A 125 11.95 -8.06 -4.71
CA ALA A 125 13.03 -7.51 -3.88
C ALA A 125 12.50 -6.75 -2.64
N LEU A 126 11.38 -6.03 -2.79
CA LEU A 126 10.70 -5.38 -1.67
C LEU A 126 10.20 -6.37 -0.62
N THR A 127 9.64 -7.51 -1.03
CA THR A 127 9.15 -8.56 -0.13
C THR A 127 10.30 -9.11 0.72
N GLN A 128 11.41 -9.50 0.08
CA GLN A 128 12.58 -10.04 0.77
C GLN A 128 13.23 -8.99 1.69
N ALA A 129 13.38 -7.75 1.22
CA ALA A 129 13.94 -6.67 2.02
C ALA A 129 13.05 -6.37 3.23
N PHE A 130 11.73 -6.39 3.04
CA PHE A 130 10.76 -6.16 4.09
C PHE A 130 10.78 -7.28 5.14
N GLU A 131 10.83 -8.54 4.72
CA GLU A 131 10.99 -9.68 5.64
C GLU A 131 12.32 -9.60 6.41
N ALA A 132 13.42 -9.28 5.73
CA ALA A 132 14.72 -9.10 6.37
C ALA A 132 14.68 -7.96 7.39
N TRP A 133 14.07 -6.82 7.06
CA TRP A 133 13.86 -5.69 7.98
C TRP A 133 13.01 -6.07 9.19
N GLN A 134 11.93 -6.84 8.98
CA GLN A 134 11.10 -7.34 10.07
C GLN A 134 11.88 -8.26 11.01
N GLN A 135 12.76 -9.10 10.49
CA GLN A 135 13.57 -10.02 11.27
C GLN A 135 14.73 -9.32 11.99
N SER A 136 15.33 -8.30 11.36
CA SER A 136 16.52 -7.61 11.87
C SER A 136 16.21 -6.54 12.92
N GLU A 137 15.20 -5.70 12.66
CA GLU A 137 14.95 -4.52 13.48
C GLU A 137 13.63 -4.63 14.27
N TYR A 138 12.57 -5.14 13.65
CA TYR A 138 11.25 -5.25 14.29
C TYR A 138 11.13 -6.49 15.20
N GLY A 139 11.86 -7.57 14.89
CA GLY A 139 11.80 -8.86 15.60
C GLY A 139 12.32 -8.81 17.03
N GLN A 140 13.24 -7.89 17.35
CA GLN A 140 13.77 -7.72 18.71
C GLN A 140 12.93 -6.74 19.55
N ALA A 141 12.35 -5.70 18.96
CA ALA A 141 11.55 -4.70 19.66
C ALA A 141 10.13 -5.20 20.02
N ASN A 142 9.52 -6.02 19.15
CA ASN A 142 8.14 -6.48 19.34
C ASN A 142 7.99 -7.62 20.38
N GLN A 143 9.09 -8.26 20.80
CA GLN A 143 9.07 -9.19 21.94
C GLN A 143 9.00 -8.47 23.29
N VAL A 144 9.46 -7.21 23.37
CA VAL A 144 9.61 -6.46 24.62
C VAL A 144 8.49 -5.42 24.82
N ALA A 145 7.92 -4.87 23.76
CA ALA A 145 6.95 -3.78 23.86
C ALA A 145 5.48 -4.22 24.09
N TRP A 146 5.17 -5.51 23.95
CA TRP A 146 3.81 -6.05 24.08
C TRP A 146 3.74 -7.35 24.89
N SER A 147 4.74 -7.62 25.73
CA SER A 147 4.66 -8.55 26.86
C SER A 147 4.44 -7.78 28.16
#